data_AF-A0A4R4WW14-F1
#
_entry.id   AF-A0A4R4WW14-F1
#
_cell.length_a   1.000
_cell.length_b   1.000
_cell.length_c   1.000
_cell.angle_alpha   90.00
_cell.angle_beta   90.00
_cell.angle_gamma   90.00
#
_symmetry.space_group_name_H-M   'P 1'
#
loop_
_entity.id
_entity.type
_entity.pdbx_description
1 polymer ?
#
loop_
_entity_poly.entity_id
_entity_poly.type
_entity_poly.pdbx_seq_one_letter_code
_entity_poly.pdbx_strand_id
1 'polypeptide(L)'
;MSSVRMGRRRLRTLGLGLLAFVVLGLIGASPWGLRAIDGSTARWERASFIGQTYGAASALVAAVALVGIVATLIFQARETKIAREEARRIAIAELLKMAMDDPDLDEAWGPVPAGEDRKARRQLMYINMIISEWQMSFETRALPETRLRAISREMFSAHPGRAFWREARQVRMSTSETKRARRFHQILDEEYNRAPAPPPDRARSRRPWALMAGAAAGVSLAAYLGRALTRRTRRTRRRPGR
;
A
#
# COMPACT_ATOMS: atom_id res chain seq x y z
N MET A 1 13.04 9.47 -12.29
CA MET A 1 12.97 8.06 -12.77
C MET A 1 11.74 7.75 -13.63
N SER A 2 10.92 8.74 -14.00
CA SER A 2 9.69 8.60 -14.82
C SER A 2 9.90 8.79 -16.33
N SER A 3 10.97 9.49 -16.76
CA SER A 3 11.25 9.80 -18.18
C SER A 3 11.67 8.58 -19.01
N VAL A 4 12.39 7.62 -18.42
CA VAL A 4 12.94 6.45 -19.13
C VAL A 4 11.85 5.46 -19.57
N ARG A 5 10.76 5.32 -18.81
CA ARG A 5 9.63 4.43 -19.17
C ARG A 5 8.78 4.98 -20.31
N MET A 6 8.62 6.31 -20.39
CA MET A 6 7.89 6.97 -21.48
C MET A 6 8.62 6.85 -22.82
N GLY A 7 9.96 6.97 -22.81
CA GLY A 7 10.80 6.81 -23.99
C GLY A 7 10.64 5.44 -24.65
N ARG A 8 10.70 4.34 -23.86
CA ARG A 8 10.53 2.97 -24.38
C ARG A 8 9.13 2.70 -24.96
N ARG A 9 8.08 3.30 -24.40
CA ARG A 9 6.70 3.11 -24.90
C ARG A 9 6.49 3.87 -26.22
N ARG A 10 6.98 5.11 -26.32
CA ARG A 10 6.95 5.91 -27.56
C ARG A 10 7.82 5.30 -28.66
N LEU A 11 8.98 4.75 -28.32
CA LEU A 11 9.85 4.06 -29.29
C LEU A 11 9.17 2.81 -29.88
N ARG A 12 8.45 2.04 -29.05
CA ARG A 12 7.70 0.86 -29.51
C ARG A 12 6.51 1.23 -30.41
N THR A 13 5.76 2.30 -30.09
CA THR A 13 4.65 2.75 -30.94
C THR A 13 5.13 3.35 -32.25
N LEU A 14 6.23 4.10 -32.25
CA LEU A 14 6.85 4.62 -33.48
C LEU A 14 7.42 3.49 -34.36
N GLY A 15 8.04 2.48 -33.75
CA GLY A 15 8.53 1.30 -34.47
C GLY A 15 7.40 0.50 -35.13
N LEU A 16 6.26 0.32 -34.45
CA LEU A 16 5.08 -0.33 -35.02
C LEU A 16 4.44 0.49 -36.16
N GLY A 17 4.37 1.81 -36.01
CA GLY A 17 3.86 2.70 -37.06
C GLY A 17 4.76 2.69 -38.31
N LEU A 18 6.07 2.72 -38.13
CA LEU A 18 7.04 2.63 -39.23
C LEU A 18 6.94 1.29 -39.96
N LEU A 19 6.83 0.18 -39.21
CA LEU A 19 6.65 -1.15 -39.79
C LEU A 19 5.37 -1.22 -40.64
N ALA A 20 4.24 -0.68 -40.14
CA ALA A 20 2.99 -0.64 -40.88
C ALA A 20 3.10 0.20 -42.16
N PHE A 21 3.79 1.35 -42.11
CA PHE A 21 4.02 2.20 -43.28
C PHE A 21 4.90 1.51 -44.34
N VAL A 22 5.95 0.80 -43.91
CA VAL A 22 6.81 0.01 -44.81
C VAL A 22 6.03 -1.11 -45.48
N VAL A 23 5.17 -1.83 -44.74
CA VAL A 23 4.31 -2.89 -45.29
C VAL A 23 3.31 -2.33 -46.29
N LEU A 24 2.64 -1.21 -45.97
CA LEU A 24 1.72 -0.52 -46.89
C LEU A 24 2.42 -0.03 -48.17
N GLY A 25 3.62 0.54 -48.04
CA GLY A 25 4.43 0.97 -49.17
C GLY A 25 4.85 -0.19 -50.08
N LEU A 26 5.23 -1.32 -49.50
CA LEU A 26 5.58 -2.53 -50.26
C LEU A 26 4.38 -3.12 -51.01
N ILE A 27 3.20 -3.15 -50.39
CA ILE A 27 1.95 -3.58 -51.05
C ILE A 27 1.62 -2.65 -52.22
N GLY A 28 1.75 -1.33 -52.04
CA GLY A 28 1.51 -0.34 -53.09
C GLY A 28 2.52 -0.37 -54.24
N ALA A 29 3.77 -0.77 -53.98
CA ALA A 29 4.83 -0.88 -54.99
C ALA A 29 4.78 -2.19 -55.80
N SER A 30 4.07 -3.22 -55.30
CA SER A 30 3.90 -4.53 -55.95
C SER A 30 3.49 -4.47 -57.44
N PRO A 31 2.51 -3.63 -57.86
CA PRO A 31 2.06 -3.59 -59.24
C PRO A 31 3.12 -3.06 -60.23
N TRP A 32 4.03 -2.18 -59.77
CA TRP A 32 5.12 -1.68 -60.62
C TRP A 32 6.24 -2.69 -60.80
N GLY A 33 6.57 -3.45 -59.74
CA GLY A 33 7.54 -4.54 -59.84
C GLY A 33 7.08 -5.64 -60.81
N LEU A 34 5.79 -6.00 -60.76
CA LEU A 34 5.22 -7.01 -61.66
C LEU A 34 5.21 -6.57 -63.13
N ARG A 35 5.05 -5.27 -63.42
CA ARG A 35 5.10 -4.73 -64.79
C ARG A 35 6.51 -4.62 -65.37
N ALA A 36 7.54 -4.52 -64.52
CA ALA A 36 8.93 -4.46 -64.97
C ALA A 36 9.50 -5.85 -65.36
N ILE A 37 8.81 -6.93 -65.00
CA ILE A 37 9.21 -8.31 -65.26
C ILE A 37 8.39 -8.85 -66.45
N ASP A 38 8.55 -8.24 -67.62
CA ASP A 38 8.13 -8.88 -68.87
C ASP A 38 9.22 -9.87 -69.32
N GLY A 39 8.96 -11.17 -69.20
CA GLY A 39 9.96 -12.21 -69.46
C GLY A 39 9.35 -13.58 -69.76
N SER A 40 10.05 -14.36 -70.60
CA SER A 40 9.65 -15.71 -71.00
C SER A 40 9.45 -16.67 -69.82
N THR A 41 8.65 -17.71 -70.02
CA THR A 41 8.29 -18.75 -69.03
C THR A 41 9.50 -19.32 -68.27
N ALA A 42 10.66 -19.47 -68.91
CA ALA A 42 11.89 -19.94 -68.29
C ALA A 42 12.50 -18.97 -67.25
N ARG A 43 12.21 -17.66 -67.34
CA ARG A 43 12.65 -16.65 -66.36
C ARG A 43 11.73 -16.67 -65.13
N TRP A 44 10.44 -16.93 -65.32
CA TRP A 44 9.47 -17.14 -64.25
C TRP A 44 9.73 -18.41 -63.45
N GLU A 45 10.14 -19.50 -64.11
CA GLU A 45 10.48 -20.76 -63.45
C GLU A 45 11.71 -20.62 -62.55
N ARG A 46 12.74 -19.89 -63.01
CA ARG A 46 13.93 -19.57 -62.22
C ARG A 46 13.62 -18.63 -61.05
N ALA A 47 12.79 -17.61 -61.27
CA ALA A 47 12.33 -16.71 -60.22
C ALA A 47 11.45 -17.43 -59.18
N SER A 48 10.66 -18.41 -59.59
CA SER A 48 9.86 -19.27 -58.70
C SER A 48 10.72 -20.14 -57.79
N PHE A 49 11.77 -20.78 -58.32
CA PHE A 49 12.74 -21.53 -57.52
C PHE A 49 13.46 -20.65 -56.48
N ILE A 50 13.85 -19.44 -56.89
CA ILE A 50 14.43 -18.44 -55.98
C ILE A 50 13.39 -18.00 -54.94
N GLY A 51 12.15 -17.75 -55.34
CA GLY A 51 11.04 -17.42 -54.45
C GLY A 51 10.72 -18.53 -53.44
N GLN A 52 10.81 -19.81 -53.84
CA GLN A 52 10.58 -20.95 -52.96
C GLN A 52 11.64 -21.05 -51.86
N THR A 53 12.91 -20.83 -52.19
CA THR A 53 14.00 -20.83 -51.20
C THR A 53 13.89 -19.65 -50.23
N TYR A 54 13.53 -18.45 -50.71
CA TYR A 54 13.22 -17.31 -49.84
C TYR A 54 11.92 -17.51 -49.04
N GLY A 55 10.94 -18.23 -49.58
CA GLY A 55 9.70 -18.61 -48.89
C GLY A 55 9.98 -19.53 -47.70
N ALA A 56 10.81 -20.56 -47.91
CA ALA A 56 11.24 -21.44 -46.82
C ALA A 56 12.07 -20.68 -45.76
N ALA A 57 13.02 -19.84 -46.18
CA ALA A 57 13.84 -19.05 -45.26
C ALA A 57 12.99 -18.04 -44.46
N SER A 58 12.05 -17.34 -45.10
CA SER A 58 11.17 -16.37 -44.44
C SER A 58 10.17 -17.05 -43.50
N ALA A 59 9.67 -18.24 -43.82
CA ALA A 59 8.84 -19.04 -42.92
C ALA A 59 9.61 -19.42 -41.63
N LEU A 60 10.88 -19.80 -41.74
CA LEU A 60 11.73 -20.07 -40.58
C LEU A 60 11.93 -18.82 -39.71
N VAL A 61 12.20 -17.67 -40.32
CA VAL A 61 12.34 -16.39 -39.59
C VAL A 61 11.02 -15.99 -38.93
N ALA A 62 9.89 -16.14 -39.62
CA ALA A 62 8.56 -15.86 -39.07
C ALA A 62 8.23 -16.78 -37.90
N ALA A 63 8.58 -18.07 -37.98
CA ALA A 63 8.42 -19.01 -36.88
C ALA A 63 9.23 -18.59 -35.64
N VAL A 64 10.50 -18.20 -35.83
CA VAL A 64 11.34 -17.69 -34.72
C VAL A 64 10.76 -16.39 -34.14
N ALA A 65 10.29 -15.46 -34.98
CA ALA A 65 9.65 -14.24 -34.53
C ALA A 65 8.38 -14.52 -33.70
N LEU A 66 7.55 -15.46 -34.14
CA LEU A 66 6.34 -15.87 -33.43
C LEU A 66 6.68 -16.47 -32.06
N VAL A 67 7.70 -17.33 -31.98
CA VAL A 67 8.20 -17.86 -30.70
C VAL A 67 8.62 -16.72 -29.77
N GLY A 68 9.33 -15.71 -30.30
CA GLY A 68 9.71 -14.51 -29.54
C GLY A 68 8.51 -13.72 -29.00
N ILE A 69 7.46 -13.57 -29.82
CA ILE A 69 6.21 -12.90 -29.41
C ILE A 69 5.51 -13.71 -28.31
N VAL A 70 5.36 -15.02 -28.48
CA VAL A 70 4.70 -15.90 -27.50
C VAL A 70 5.46 -15.89 -26.17
N ALA A 71 6.79 -16.03 -26.20
CA ALA A 71 7.61 -15.93 -25.00
C ALA A 71 7.42 -14.58 -24.29
N THR A 72 7.42 -13.49 -25.06
CA THR A 72 7.18 -12.14 -24.53
C THR A 72 5.79 -12.02 -23.87
N LEU A 73 4.74 -12.57 -24.48
CA LEU A 73 3.38 -12.55 -23.91
C LEU A 73 3.30 -13.34 -22.60
N ILE A 74 3.98 -14.48 -22.50
CA ILE A 74 4.05 -15.27 -21.27
C ILE A 74 4.71 -14.46 -20.15
N PHE A 75 5.82 -13.77 -20.43
CA PHE A 75 6.47 -12.89 -19.46
C PHE A 75 5.54 -11.72 -19.05
N GLN A 76 4.87 -11.08 -20.02
CA GLN A 76 3.92 -9.99 -19.75
C GLN A 76 2.73 -10.46 -18.89
N ALA A 77 2.19 -11.65 -19.12
CA ALA A 77 1.10 -12.21 -18.33
C ALA A 77 1.51 -12.43 -16.86
N ARG A 78 2.75 -12.85 -16.61
CA ARG A 78 3.28 -12.99 -15.26
C ARG A 78 3.48 -11.64 -14.57
N GLU A 79 4.08 -10.68 -15.25
CA GLU A 79 4.31 -9.34 -14.70
C GLU A 79 3.00 -8.61 -14.39
N THR A 80 2.00 -8.71 -15.27
CA THR A 80 0.68 -8.09 -15.05
C THR A 80 -0.05 -8.69 -13.86
N LYS A 81 0.07 -10.00 -13.61
CA LYS A 81 -0.50 -10.63 -12.41
C LYS A 81 0.13 -10.07 -11.13
N ILE A 82 1.46 -9.96 -11.08
CA ILE A 82 2.18 -9.41 -9.92
C ILE A 82 1.81 -7.93 -9.71
N ALA A 83 1.79 -7.13 -10.78
CA ALA A 83 1.45 -5.72 -10.69
C ALA A 83 0.01 -5.48 -10.20
N ARG A 84 -0.95 -6.32 -10.61
CA ARG A 84 -2.34 -6.25 -10.13
C ARG A 84 -2.45 -6.56 -8.64
N GLU A 85 -1.71 -7.55 -8.16
CA GLU A 85 -1.68 -7.92 -6.75
C GLU A 85 -1.12 -6.78 -5.89
N GLU A 86 -0.02 -6.18 -6.33
CA GLU A 86 0.61 -5.05 -5.65
C GLU A 86 -0.31 -3.80 -5.62
N ALA A 87 -0.93 -3.48 -6.76
CA ALA A 87 -1.87 -2.37 -6.84
C ALA A 87 -3.08 -2.55 -5.91
N ARG A 88 -3.62 -3.78 -5.80
CA ARG A 88 -4.71 -4.08 -4.87
C ARG A 88 -4.29 -3.86 -3.41
N ARG A 89 -3.06 -4.24 -3.05
CA ARG A 89 -2.52 -4.06 -1.68
C ARG A 89 -2.35 -2.60 -1.33
N ILE A 90 -1.81 -1.81 -2.26
CA ILE A 90 -1.66 -0.35 -2.09
C ILE A 90 -3.04 0.29 -1.90
N ALA A 91 -4.03 -0.07 -2.72
CA ALA A 91 -5.38 0.46 -2.59
C ALA A 91 -6.02 0.12 -1.23
N ILE A 92 -5.90 -1.12 -0.76
CA ILE A 92 -6.41 -1.51 0.56
C ILE A 92 -5.71 -0.73 1.68
N ALA A 93 -4.40 -0.54 1.60
CA ALA A 93 -3.65 0.24 2.58
C ALA A 93 -4.05 1.72 2.58
N GLU A 94 -4.39 2.29 1.42
CA GLU A 94 -4.88 3.66 1.29
C GLU A 94 -6.29 3.82 1.89
N LEU A 95 -7.20 2.88 1.63
CA LEU A 95 -8.52 2.85 2.25
C LEU A 95 -8.42 2.74 3.78
N LEU A 96 -7.50 1.92 4.30
CA LEU A 96 -7.29 1.81 5.74
C LEU A 96 -6.76 3.12 6.34
N LYS A 97 -5.83 3.80 5.67
CA LYS A 97 -5.34 5.11 6.11
C LYS A 97 -6.46 6.15 6.12
N MET A 98 -7.28 6.17 5.07
CA MET A 98 -8.43 7.06 4.98
C MET A 98 -9.42 6.85 6.13
N ALA A 99 -9.73 5.60 6.48
CA ALA A 99 -10.55 5.27 7.64
C ALA A 99 -9.89 5.62 8.99
N MET A 100 -8.55 5.59 9.07
CA MET A 100 -7.84 6.04 10.27
C MET A 100 -7.91 7.57 10.46
N ASP A 101 -7.98 8.33 9.37
CA ASP A 101 -7.98 9.80 9.40
C ASP A 101 -9.40 10.37 9.55
N ASP A 102 -10.41 9.71 8.97
CA ASP A 102 -11.81 10.15 8.98
C ASP A 102 -12.71 9.23 9.85
N PRO A 103 -13.27 9.74 10.96
CA PRO A 103 -14.17 8.99 11.83
C PRO A 103 -15.44 8.47 11.17
N ASP A 104 -15.97 9.18 10.17
CA ASP A 104 -17.22 8.79 9.51
C ASP A 104 -16.97 7.58 8.59
N LEU A 105 -15.76 7.49 8.04
CA LEU A 105 -15.33 6.34 7.24
C LEU A 105 -14.95 5.14 8.11
N ASP A 106 -14.46 5.36 9.33
CA ASP A 106 -14.19 4.29 10.29
C ASP A 106 -15.46 3.51 10.66
N GLU A 107 -16.60 4.20 10.81
CA GLU A 107 -17.90 3.59 11.14
C GLU A 107 -18.38 2.61 10.05
N ALA A 108 -18.06 2.89 8.78
CA ALA A 108 -18.41 2.03 7.65
C ALA A 108 -17.75 0.64 7.69
N TRP A 109 -16.67 0.46 8.45
CA TRP A 109 -15.99 -0.84 8.61
C TRP A 109 -16.68 -1.77 9.62
N GLY A 110 -17.64 -1.27 10.39
CA GLY A 110 -18.42 -2.05 11.35
C GLY A 110 -18.69 -1.29 12.64
N PRO A 111 -19.70 -1.73 13.41
CA PRO A 111 -20.18 -1.02 14.59
C PRO A 111 -19.04 -0.81 15.59
N VAL A 112 -18.79 0.44 15.97
CA VAL A 112 -17.88 0.78 17.06
C VAL A 112 -18.66 0.54 18.36
N PRO A 113 -18.29 -0.44 19.20
CA PRO A 113 -18.95 -0.64 20.49
C PRO A 113 -18.92 0.66 21.31
N ALA A 114 -20.05 1.00 21.93
CA ALA A 114 -20.16 2.23 22.71
C ALA A 114 -19.10 2.25 23.83
N GLY A 115 -18.21 3.26 23.80
CA GLY A 115 -17.14 3.43 24.78
C GLY A 115 -15.75 2.93 24.37
N GLU A 116 -15.59 2.40 23.15
CA GLU A 116 -14.27 2.01 22.64
C GLU A 116 -13.39 3.23 22.31
N ASP A 117 -12.12 3.20 22.73
CA ASP A 117 -11.16 4.28 22.44
C ASP A 117 -10.81 4.27 20.95
N ARG A 118 -11.20 5.31 20.20
CA ARG A 118 -10.86 5.50 18.78
C ARG A 118 -9.36 5.32 18.51
N LYS A 119 -8.52 5.67 19.49
CA LYS A 119 -7.08 5.43 19.40
C LYS A 119 -6.74 3.94 19.34
N ALA A 120 -7.40 3.10 20.14
CA ALA A 120 -7.19 1.65 20.14
C ALA A 120 -7.55 1.05 18.78
N ARG A 121 -8.69 1.46 18.20
CA ARG A 121 -9.12 0.99 16.87
C ARG A 121 -8.10 1.33 15.77
N ARG A 122 -7.61 2.58 15.73
CA ARG A 122 -6.51 2.97 14.82
C ARG A 122 -5.24 2.16 15.04
N GLN A 123 -4.90 1.86 16.29
CA GLN A 123 -3.74 1.00 16.60
C GLN A 123 -3.93 -0.42 16.09
N LEU A 124 -5.12 -1.00 16.22
CA LEU A 124 -5.44 -2.34 15.68
C LEU A 124 -5.34 -2.36 14.15
N MET A 125 -5.87 -1.34 13.46
CA MET A 125 -5.73 -1.20 12.00
C MET A 125 -4.27 -1.08 11.57
N TYR A 126 -3.49 -0.27 12.27
CA TYR A 126 -2.06 -0.13 11.99
C TYR A 126 -1.29 -1.44 12.20
N ILE A 127 -1.57 -2.16 13.29
CA ILE A 127 -0.97 -3.47 13.58
C ILE A 127 -1.36 -4.48 12.50
N ASN A 128 -2.62 -4.46 12.04
CA ASN A 128 -3.07 -5.31 10.95
C ASN A 128 -2.25 -5.07 9.68
N MET A 129 -1.94 -3.81 9.34
CA MET A 129 -1.08 -3.47 8.21
C MET A 129 0.35 -3.98 8.40
N ILE A 130 0.96 -3.78 9.58
CA ILE A 130 2.32 -4.27 9.89
C ILE A 130 2.40 -5.79 9.73
N ILE A 131 1.48 -6.53 10.33
CA ILE A 131 1.51 -7.99 10.29
C ILE A 131 1.30 -8.49 8.85
N SER A 132 0.46 -7.82 8.06
CA SER A 132 0.25 -8.16 6.65
C SER A 132 1.51 -7.94 5.81
N GLU A 133 2.28 -6.90 6.09
CA GLU A 133 3.59 -6.67 5.47
C GLU A 133 4.60 -7.74 5.90
N TRP A 134 4.70 -8.05 7.19
CA TRP A 134 5.60 -9.09 7.68
C TRP A 134 5.29 -10.47 7.08
N GLN A 135 4.00 -10.80 6.93
CA GLN A 135 3.59 -12.05 6.30
C GLN A 135 4.10 -12.12 4.86
N MET A 136 3.91 -11.05 4.09
CA MET A 136 4.39 -10.96 2.71
C MET A 136 5.93 -11.08 2.64
N SER A 137 6.63 -10.34 3.48
CA SER A 137 8.10 -10.36 3.55
C SER A 137 8.63 -11.74 3.98
N PHE A 138 7.92 -12.46 4.84
CA PHE A 138 8.27 -13.83 5.22
C PHE A 138 8.02 -14.83 4.08
N GLU A 139 6.89 -14.72 3.38
CA GLU A 139 6.54 -15.59 2.24
C GLU A 139 7.56 -15.46 1.10
N THR A 140 7.97 -14.21 0.80
CA THR A 140 8.96 -13.87 -0.24
C THR A 140 10.42 -14.12 0.16
N ARG A 141 10.69 -14.58 1.39
CA ARG A 141 12.04 -14.77 1.98
C ARG A 141 12.82 -13.48 2.25
N ALA A 142 12.20 -12.31 2.14
CA ALA A 142 12.82 -11.04 2.52
C ALA A 142 12.98 -10.90 4.05
N LEU A 143 12.11 -11.54 4.83
CA LEU A 143 12.15 -11.57 6.30
C LEU A 143 12.51 -12.97 6.82
N PRO A 144 13.75 -13.18 7.31
CA PRO A 144 14.14 -14.44 7.94
C PRO A 144 13.37 -14.71 9.24
N GLU A 145 13.19 -15.99 9.59
CA GLU A 145 12.48 -16.41 10.81
C GLU A 145 13.09 -15.83 12.10
N THR A 146 14.42 -15.76 12.18
CA THR A 146 15.12 -15.18 13.35
C THR A 146 14.71 -13.73 13.59
N ARG A 147 14.65 -12.93 12.52
CA ARG A 147 14.21 -11.53 12.59
C ARG A 147 12.72 -11.43 12.90
N LEU A 148 11.89 -12.29 12.29
CA LEU A 148 10.46 -12.33 12.58
C LEU A 148 10.18 -12.57 14.06
N ARG A 149 10.91 -13.50 14.70
CA ARG A 149 10.78 -13.78 16.14
C ARG A 149 11.16 -12.60 17.01
N ALA A 150 12.22 -11.89 16.65
CA ALA A 150 12.67 -10.72 17.42
C ALA A 150 11.62 -9.59 17.38
N ILE A 151 11.14 -9.24 16.19
CA ILE A 151 10.17 -8.13 16.03
C ILE A 151 8.78 -8.49 16.57
N SER A 152 8.36 -9.76 16.49
CA SER A 152 7.07 -10.18 17.04
C SER A 152 7.09 -10.18 18.57
N ARG A 153 8.21 -10.59 19.19
CA ARG A 153 8.38 -10.51 20.65
C ARG A 153 8.27 -9.08 21.16
N GLU A 154 8.89 -8.13 20.47
CA GLU A 154 8.78 -6.71 20.81
C GLU A 154 7.33 -6.23 20.67
N MET A 155 6.67 -6.54 19.55
CA MET A 155 5.27 -6.15 19.32
C MET A 155 4.31 -6.71 20.40
N PHE A 156 4.49 -7.97 20.82
CA PHE A 156 3.65 -8.60 21.85
C PHE A 156 4.02 -8.21 23.29
N SER A 157 5.13 -7.48 23.49
CA SER A 157 5.41 -6.84 24.78
C SER A 157 4.48 -5.66 25.08
N ALA A 158 3.84 -5.09 24.05
CA ALA A 158 2.91 -3.98 24.15
C ALA A 158 1.43 -4.44 24.19
N HIS A 159 0.58 -3.66 24.88
CA HIS A 159 -0.85 -3.97 25.04
C HIS A 159 -1.62 -4.07 23.70
N PRO A 160 -1.48 -3.12 22.74
CA PRO A 160 -2.24 -3.17 21.49
C PRO A 160 -1.92 -4.38 20.61
N GLY A 161 -0.65 -4.79 20.55
CA GLY A 161 -0.21 -5.93 19.74
C GLY A 161 -0.81 -7.26 20.24
N ARG A 162 -0.93 -7.41 21.56
CA ARG A 162 -1.61 -8.57 22.15
C ARG A 162 -3.10 -8.56 21.95
N ALA A 163 -3.75 -7.40 22.15
CA ALA A 163 -5.19 -7.27 21.96
C ALA A 163 -5.57 -7.69 20.54
N PHE A 164 -4.84 -7.18 19.54
CA PHE A 164 -4.99 -7.58 18.14
C PHE A 164 -4.86 -9.09 17.94
N TRP A 165 -3.76 -9.70 18.41
CA TRP A 165 -3.51 -11.12 18.15
C TRP A 165 -4.54 -12.03 18.84
N ARG A 166 -5.00 -11.66 20.04
CA ARG A 166 -6.03 -12.40 20.75
C ARG A 166 -7.32 -12.53 19.92
N GLU A 167 -7.70 -11.49 19.21
CA GLU A 167 -8.90 -11.45 18.37
C GLU A 167 -8.66 -12.12 17.00
N ALA A 168 -7.51 -11.82 16.37
CA ALA A 168 -7.23 -12.24 15.00
C ALA A 168 -6.69 -13.68 14.87
N ARG A 169 -6.08 -14.27 15.92
CA ARG A 169 -5.30 -15.52 15.81
C ARG A 169 -6.09 -16.67 15.20
N GLN A 170 -7.35 -16.86 15.59
CA GLN A 170 -8.14 -18.02 15.17
C GLN A 170 -8.44 -17.95 13.67
N VAL A 171 -8.94 -16.79 13.22
CA VAL A 171 -9.27 -16.55 11.82
C VAL A 171 -8.02 -16.63 10.95
N ARG A 172 -6.89 -16.08 11.39
CA ARG A 172 -5.64 -16.11 10.62
C ARG A 172 -5.03 -17.51 10.53
N MET A 173 -5.10 -18.29 11.60
CA MET A 173 -4.63 -19.68 11.60
C MET A 173 -5.50 -20.58 10.71
N SER A 174 -6.82 -20.36 10.66
CA SER A 174 -7.73 -21.17 9.85
C SER A 174 -7.74 -20.80 8.35
N THR A 175 -7.52 -19.53 8.01
CA THR A 175 -7.53 -19.04 6.61
C THR A 175 -6.18 -19.18 5.88
N SER A 176 -5.18 -19.80 6.51
CA SER A 176 -3.84 -19.94 5.95
C SER A 176 -3.73 -21.00 4.85
N GLU A 177 -3.79 -20.59 3.59
CA GLU A 177 -3.74 -21.47 2.43
C GLU A 177 -2.37 -22.14 2.21
N THR A 178 -1.27 -21.39 2.38
CA THR A 178 0.08 -21.89 2.08
C THR A 178 0.80 -22.44 3.31
N LYS A 179 1.71 -23.42 3.10
CA LYS A 179 2.57 -23.95 4.18
C LYS A 179 3.39 -22.85 4.87
N ARG A 180 3.84 -21.85 4.10
CA ARG A 180 4.59 -20.70 4.63
C ARG A 180 3.75 -19.75 5.45
N ALA A 181 2.54 -19.41 4.99
CA ALA A 181 1.60 -18.60 5.75
C ALA A 181 1.25 -19.28 7.09
N ARG A 182 1.03 -20.60 7.08
CA ARG A 182 0.83 -21.39 8.31
C ARG A 182 2.03 -21.28 9.25
N ARG A 183 3.26 -21.43 8.73
CA ARG A 183 4.48 -21.30 9.55
C ARG A 183 4.63 -19.88 10.12
N PHE A 184 4.32 -18.84 9.35
CA PHE A 184 4.32 -17.46 9.82
C PHE A 184 3.40 -17.28 11.02
N HIS A 185 2.12 -17.70 10.92
CA HIS A 185 1.17 -17.56 12.02
C HIS A 185 1.54 -18.41 13.24
N GLN A 186 2.12 -19.61 13.05
CA GLN A 186 2.66 -20.40 14.16
C GLN A 186 3.77 -19.66 14.91
N ILE A 187 4.70 -19.02 14.20
CA ILE A 187 5.79 -18.25 14.83
C ILE A 187 5.22 -17.08 15.64
N LEU A 188 4.22 -16.37 15.11
CA LEU A 188 3.55 -15.30 15.84
C LEU A 188 2.86 -15.83 17.10
N ASP A 189 2.16 -16.96 17.00
CA ASP A 189 1.48 -17.55 18.16
C ASP A 189 2.46 -18.04 19.23
N GLU A 190 3.57 -18.67 18.83
CA GLU A 190 4.66 -19.07 19.73
C GLU A 190 5.23 -17.86 20.48
N GLU A 191 5.54 -16.75 19.79
CA GLU A 191 6.10 -15.56 20.44
C GLU A 191 5.05 -14.79 21.26
N TYR A 192 3.77 -14.83 20.89
CA TYR A 192 2.68 -14.30 21.71
C TYR A 192 2.58 -15.05 23.05
N ASN A 193 2.65 -16.38 23.02
CA ASN A 193 2.59 -17.22 24.22
C ASN A 193 3.85 -17.08 25.09
N ARG A 194 5.01 -16.81 24.50
CA ARG A 194 6.29 -16.62 25.23
C ARG A 194 6.46 -15.24 25.84
N ALA A 195 5.90 -14.20 25.21
CA ALA A 195 6.08 -12.85 25.71
C ALA A 195 5.45 -12.73 27.12
N PRO A 196 6.01 -11.92 28.02
CA PRO A 196 5.42 -11.65 29.33
C PRO A 196 4.17 -10.78 29.21
N ALA A 197 3.19 -10.97 30.10
CA ALA A 197 2.00 -10.12 30.13
C ALA A 197 2.41 -8.65 30.22
N PRO A 198 1.82 -7.76 29.41
CA PRO A 198 2.17 -6.35 29.43
C PRO A 198 1.86 -5.80 30.83
N PRO A 199 2.63 -4.84 31.33
CA PRO A 199 2.30 -4.16 32.58
C PRO A 199 0.85 -3.66 32.50
N PRO A 200 0.08 -3.68 33.60
CA PRO A 200 -1.27 -3.16 33.60
C PRO A 200 -1.25 -1.76 33.01
N ASP A 201 -2.22 -1.46 32.16
CA ASP A 201 -2.36 -0.14 31.56
C ASP A 201 -2.31 0.87 32.69
N ARG A 202 -1.21 1.60 32.80
CA ARG A 202 -1.17 2.77 33.65
C ARG A 202 -2.16 3.70 32.97
N ALA A 203 -3.41 3.67 33.42
CA ALA A 203 -4.35 4.75 33.22
C ALA A 203 -3.52 5.98 33.55
N ARG A 204 -3.11 6.73 32.51
CA ARG A 204 -2.42 8.00 32.73
C ARG A 204 -3.43 8.74 33.56
N SER A 205 -3.16 8.87 34.86
CA SER A 205 -4.01 9.65 35.72
C SER A 205 -4.12 10.96 34.97
N ARG A 206 -5.33 11.30 34.53
CA ARG A 206 -5.64 12.65 34.12
C ARG A 206 -5.39 13.45 35.39
N ARG A 207 -4.14 13.84 35.63
CA ARG A 207 -3.76 14.75 36.72
C ARG A 207 -4.70 15.92 36.50
N PRO A 208 -5.65 16.18 37.40
CA PRO A 208 -6.60 17.26 37.22
C PRO A 208 -5.81 18.54 37.47
N TRP A 209 -5.14 19.04 36.44
CA TRP A 209 -4.53 20.36 36.43
C TRP A 209 -5.59 21.46 36.73
N ALA A 210 -6.87 21.12 36.57
CA ALA A 210 -8.02 21.88 37.05
C ALA A 210 -7.97 22.23 38.56
N LEU A 211 -7.36 21.40 39.41
CA LEU A 211 -7.19 21.73 40.84
C LEU A 211 -6.07 22.74 41.10
N MET A 212 -5.08 22.87 40.20
CA MET A 212 -4.04 23.90 40.29
C MET A 212 -4.45 25.21 39.62
N ALA A 213 -5.27 25.15 38.56
CA ALA A 213 -5.84 26.35 37.93
C ALA A 213 -6.93 27.01 38.81
N GLY A 214 -7.70 26.23 39.57
CA GLY A 214 -8.70 26.73 40.51
C GLY A 214 -8.10 27.46 41.71
N ALA A 215 -6.92 27.05 42.19
CA ALA A 215 -6.25 27.70 43.33
C ALA A 215 -5.67 29.08 42.97
N ALA A 216 -5.17 29.27 41.74
CA ALA A 216 -4.66 30.57 41.29
C ALA A 216 -5.77 31.60 41.00
N ALA A 217 -6.93 31.14 40.50
CA ALA A 217 -8.08 32.01 40.24
C ALA A 217 -8.83 32.41 41.53
N GLY A 218 -8.93 31.50 42.51
CA GLY A 218 -9.62 31.77 43.79
C GLY A 218 -8.92 32.81 44.67
N VAL A 219 -7.59 32.80 44.72
CA VAL A 219 -6.80 33.77 45.52
C VAL A 219 -6.87 35.17 44.92
N SER A 220 -7.01 35.29 43.60
CA SER A 220 -7.06 36.58 42.90
C SER A 220 -8.40 37.31 43.09
N LEU A 221 -9.52 36.59 43.14
CA LEU A 221 -10.85 37.19 43.32
C LEU A 221 -11.09 37.66 44.77
N ALA A 222 -10.62 36.88 45.76
CA ALA A 222 -10.75 37.22 47.18
C ALA A 222 -9.94 38.48 47.56
N ALA A 223 -8.75 38.65 47.00
CA ALA A 223 -7.92 39.84 47.23
C ALA A 223 -8.51 41.12 46.61
N TYR A 224 -9.21 41.01 45.48
CA TYR A 224 -9.83 42.16 44.81
C TYR A 224 -11.12 42.60 45.51
N LEU A 225 -11.96 41.66 45.96
CA LEU A 225 -13.18 41.96 46.71
C LEU A 225 -12.88 42.51 48.11
N GLY A 226 -11.84 42.00 48.80
CA GLY A 226 -11.39 42.55 50.09
C GLY A 226 -10.89 44.00 50.03
N ARG A 227 -10.21 44.38 48.93
CA ARG A 227 -9.76 45.78 48.70
C ARG A 227 -10.89 46.73 48.32
N ALA A 228 -11.95 46.25 47.66
CA ALA A 228 -13.10 47.08 47.30
C ALA A 228 -13.97 47.42 48.53
N LEU A 229 -14.17 46.46 49.43
CA LEU A 229 -14.94 46.64 50.67
C LEU A 229 -14.25 47.58 51.67
N THR A 230 -12.92 47.51 51.78
CA THR A 230 -12.14 48.40 52.66
C THR A 230 -12.02 49.84 52.15
N ARG A 231 -12.15 50.07 50.83
CA ARG A 231 -12.22 51.44 50.26
C ARG A 231 -13.59 52.07 50.43
N ARG A 232 -14.67 51.29 50.43
CA ARG A 232 -16.05 51.82 50.58
C ARG A 232 -16.35 52.28 52.01
N THR A 233 -15.79 51.62 53.02
CA THR A 233 -15.95 51.99 54.44
C THR A 233 -15.10 53.20 54.86
N ARG A 234 -14.02 53.53 54.14
CA ARG A 234 -13.22 54.74 54.41
C ARG A 234 -13.84 56.03 53.85
N ARG A 235 -14.75 55.95 52.87
CA ARG A 235 -15.36 57.13 52.24
C ARG A 235 -16.58 57.67 53.01
N THR A 236 -17.14 56.91 53.94
CA THR A 236 -18.29 57.31 54.78
C THR A 236 -17.89 57.89 56.14
N ARG A 237 -16.59 58.04 56.45
CA ARG A 237 -16.11 58.56 57.76
C ARG A 237 -15.44 59.93 57.69
N ARG A 238 -15.76 60.76 56.68
CA ARG A 238 -15.39 62.18 56.64
C ARG A 238 -16.61 63.07 56.34
N ARG A 239 -17.44 63.27 57.37
CA ARG A 239 -18.20 64.49 57.63
C ARG A 239 -18.50 64.57 59.12
N PRO A 240 -17.71 65.31 59.92
CA PRO A 240 -18.28 66.18 60.96
C PRO A 240 -18.74 67.47 60.23
N GLY A 241 -19.91 68.04 60.47
CA GLY A 241 -20.43 68.35 61.80
C GLY A 241 -19.95 69.74 62.22
N ARG A 242 -20.30 70.77 61.44
CA ARG A 242 -20.76 72.12 61.83
C ARG A 242 -20.94 72.97 60.58
#